data_AF-A0A9D5QGR8-F1
#
_entry.id   AF-A0A9D5QGR8-F1
#
_cell.length_a   1.000
_cell.length_b   1.000
_cell.length_c   1.000
_cell.angle_alpha   90.00
_cell.angle_beta   90.00
_cell.angle_gamma   90.00
#
_symmetry.space_group_name_H-M   'P 1'
#
loop_
_entity.id
_entity.type
_entity.pdbx_description
1 polymer ?
#
loop_
_entity_poly.entity_id
_entity_poly.type
_entity_poly.pdbx_seq_one_letter_code
_entity_poly.pdbx_strand_id
1 'polypeptide(L)'
;MKKIVLLAGAAAIAAFFIVRMIMPDDRVRIERTITRGRDAIEREDIDDLMKVVSLTYRGQSGLSYLTLRRMFERLFESSDRITAGCRFAGIDISGDTADAVLDVWLSGMVDGQRYRIIGSATAPERLTVILAKGELKWAVVATKWDRVPSVETMLEFGRMRRVE
;
A
#
# COMPACT_ATOMS: atom_id res chain seq x y z
N MET A 1 45.72 -17.84 5.92
CA MET A 1 44.85 -16.95 5.12
C MET A 1 43.79 -17.71 4.30
N LYS A 2 44.14 -18.63 3.39
CA LYS A 2 43.16 -19.38 2.55
C LYS A 2 42.03 -20.09 3.33
N LYS A 3 42.34 -20.74 4.46
CA LYS A 3 41.34 -21.44 5.30
C LYS A 3 40.32 -20.50 5.95
N ILE A 4 40.73 -19.29 6.34
CA ILE A 4 39.86 -18.27 6.95
C ILE A 4 38.91 -17.71 5.89
N VAL A 5 39.40 -17.48 4.67
CA VAL A 5 38.58 -17.03 3.53
C VAL A 5 37.53 -18.08 3.14
N LEU A 6 37.90 -19.38 3.15
CA LEU A 6 36.97 -20.49 2.91
C LEU A 6 35.88 -20.60 4.00
N LEU A 7 36.26 -20.46 5.27
CA LEU A 7 35.31 -20.45 6.39
C LEU A 7 34.35 -19.26 6.34
N ALA A 8 34.85 -18.07 6.02
CA ALA A 8 34.02 -16.87 5.88
C ALA A 8 33.04 -16.99 4.71
N GLY A 9 33.47 -17.53 3.57
CA GLY A 9 32.59 -17.80 2.42
C GLY A 9 31.50 -18.82 2.74
N ALA A 10 31.85 -19.92 3.41
CA ALA A 10 30.88 -20.92 3.86
C ALA A 10 29.86 -20.34 4.87
N ALA A 11 30.31 -19.50 5.80
CA ALA A 11 29.43 -18.83 6.76
C ALA A 11 28.46 -17.86 6.09
N ALA A 12 28.91 -17.10 5.08
CA ALA A 12 28.03 -16.20 4.32
C ALA A 12 26.95 -16.96 3.54
N ILE A 13 27.31 -18.09 2.93
CA ILE A 13 26.37 -18.96 2.22
C ILE A 13 25.37 -19.56 3.22
N ALA A 14 25.83 -20.08 4.35
CA ALA A 14 24.95 -20.62 5.39
C ALA A 14 23.99 -19.54 5.93
N ALA A 15 24.48 -18.32 6.18
CA ALA A 15 23.64 -17.20 6.60
C ALA A 15 22.57 -16.85 5.54
N PHE A 16 22.94 -16.84 4.25
CA PHE A 16 21.98 -16.62 3.16
C PHE A 16 20.86 -17.67 3.14
N PHE A 17 21.21 -18.96 3.30
CA PHE A 17 20.21 -20.05 3.34
C PHE A 17 19.34 -19.98 4.60
N ILE A 18 19.91 -19.69 5.76
CA ILE A 18 19.16 -19.52 7.02
C ILE A 18 18.16 -18.37 6.90
N VAL A 19 18.59 -17.22 6.35
CA VAL A 19 17.70 -16.08 6.11
C VAL A 19 16.57 -16.47 5.17
N ARG A 20 16.86 -17.22 4.09
CA ARG A 20 15.83 -17.69 3.15
C ARG A 20 14.85 -18.67 3.79
N MET A 21 15.31 -19.52 4.72
CA MET A 21 14.48 -20.52 5.39
C MET A 21 13.56 -19.92 6.46
N ILE A 22 14.00 -18.83 7.11
CA ILE A 22 13.22 -18.14 8.17
C ILE A 22 12.32 -17.04 7.57
N MET A 23 12.51 -16.68 6.29
CA MET A 23 11.74 -15.63 5.65
C MET A 23 10.24 -15.98 5.65
N PRO A 24 9.36 -15.08 6.10
CA PRO A 24 7.92 -15.34 6.10
C PRO A 24 7.40 -15.61 4.70
N ASP A 25 6.32 -16.41 4.62
CA ASP A 25 5.62 -16.67 3.36
C ASP A 25 5.26 -15.36 2.64
N ASP A 26 5.32 -15.38 1.30
CA ASP A 26 5.09 -14.18 0.50
C ASP A 26 3.69 -13.59 0.73
N ARG A 27 2.68 -14.41 1.01
CA ARG A 27 1.34 -13.94 1.41
C ARG A 27 1.42 -13.04 2.65
N VAL A 28 2.09 -13.51 3.70
CA VAL A 28 2.26 -12.76 4.96
C VAL A 28 3.03 -11.47 4.72
N ARG A 29 4.04 -11.50 3.83
CA ARG A 29 4.81 -10.30 3.48
C ARG A 29 3.96 -9.28 2.72
N ILE A 30 3.13 -9.72 1.77
CA ILE A 30 2.19 -8.87 1.03
C ILE A 30 1.16 -8.25 1.98
N GLU A 31 0.55 -9.06 2.85
CA GLU A 31 -0.41 -8.59 3.86
C GLU A 31 0.20 -7.52 4.76
N ARG A 32 1.45 -7.72 5.20
CA ARG A 32 2.20 -6.73 5.98
C ARG A 32 2.51 -5.47 5.20
N THR A 33 2.90 -5.57 3.92
CA THR A 33 3.13 -4.40 3.06
C THR A 33 1.85 -3.55 2.95
N ILE A 34 0.71 -4.18 2.67
CA ILE A 34 -0.58 -3.48 2.52
C ILE A 34 -1.04 -2.90 3.85
N THR A 35 -0.94 -3.66 4.94
CA THR A 35 -1.33 -3.19 6.28
C THR A 35 -0.48 -2.01 6.73
N ARG A 36 0.84 -2.03 6.47
CA ARG A 36 1.71 -0.88 6.73
C ARG A 36 1.30 0.36 5.94
N GLY A 37 0.91 0.19 4.67
CA GLY A 37 0.35 1.28 3.87
C GLY A 37 -0.92 1.86 4.50
N ARG A 38 -1.86 1.00 4.93
CA ARG A 38 -3.07 1.43 5.66
C ARG A 38 -2.72 2.19 6.95
N ASP A 39 -1.84 1.62 7.77
CA ASP A 39 -1.43 2.21 9.05
C ASP A 39 -0.75 3.59 8.84
N ALA A 40 0.04 3.74 7.78
CA ALA A 40 0.67 5.01 7.43
C ALA A 40 -0.37 6.06 6.99
N ILE A 41 -1.42 5.65 6.27
CA ILE A 41 -2.55 6.53 5.92
C ILE A 41 -3.28 7.01 7.18
N GLU A 42 -3.54 6.14 8.15
CA GLU A 42 -4.21 6.54 9.41
C GLU A 42 -3.35 7.44 10.29
N ARG A 43 -2.03 7.31 10.20
CA ARG A 43 -1.08 8.21 10.88
C ARG A 43 -0.78 9.48 10.10
N GLU A 44 -1.37 9.64 8.91
CA GLU A 44 -1.11 10.77 8.02
C GLU A 44 0.40 10.91 7.69
N ASP A 45 1.12 9.78 7.65
CA ASP A 45 2.58 9.70 7.45
C ASP A 45 2.89 9.39 5.98
N ILE A 46 3.12 10.46 5.21
CA ILE A 46 3.42 10.34 3.78
C ILE A 46 4.70 9.57 3.52
N ASP A 47 5.75 9.76 4.31
CA ASP A 47 7.04 9.15 4.05
C ASP A 47 6.98 7.65 4.32
N ASP A 48 6.25 7.21 5.35
CA ASP A 48 6.04 5.78 5.61
C ASP A 48 5.10 5.13 4.59
N LEU A 49 4.05 5.83 4.15
CA LEU A 49 3.19 5.37 3.06
C LEU A 49 4.00 5.15 1.77
N MET A 50 4.82 6.11 1.39
CA MET A 50 5.58 6.01 0.15
C MET A 50 6.69 4.96 0.21
N LYS A 51 7.09 4.45 1.39
CA LYS A 51 8.01 3.30 1.51
C LYS A 51 7.39 1.99 1.03
N VAL A 52 6.07 1.83 1.02
CA VAL A 52 5.43 0.60 0.51
C VAL A 52 5.16 0.65 -1.00
N VAL A 53 5.33 1.82 -1.62
CA VAL A 53 5.13 2.06 -3.04
C VAL A 53 6.46 2.04 -3.79
N SER A 54 6.50 1.39 -4.96
CA SER A 54 7.66 1.40 -5.85
C SER A 54 7.84 2.76 -6.51
N LEU A 55 9.08 3.22 -6.69
CA LEU A 55 9.38 4.42 -7.49
C LEU A 55 8.94 4.29 -8.95
N THR A 56 8.82 3.06 -9.46
CA THR A 56 8.31 2.75 -10.81
C THR A 56 6.79 2.64 -10.87
N TYR A 57 6.09 3.00 -9.78
CA TYR A 57 4.65 2.87 -9.69
C TYR A 57 3.92 3.57 -10.85
N ARG A 58 2.97 2.82 -11.44
CA ARG A 58 2.10 3.29 -12.52
C ARG A 58 0.70 2.70 -12.33
N GLY A 59 -0.18 3.48 -11.70
CA GLY A 59 -1.59 3.14 -11.55
C GLY A 59 -2.42 3.41 -12.80
N GLN A 60 -3.73 3.16 -12.69
CA GLN A 60 -4.70 3.56 -13.71
C GLN A 60 -4.63 5.07 -14.03
N SER A 61 -5.11 5.45 -15.22
CA SER A 61 -5.24 6.85 -15.66
C SER A 61 -3.95 7.67 -15.61
N GLY A 62 -2.78 7.00 -15.71
CA GLY A 62 -1.48 7.68 -15.70
C GLY A 62 -0.99 8.10 -14.31
N LEU A 63 -1.58 7.58 -13.22
CA LEU A 63 -1.18 7.90 -11.86
C LEU A 63 0.26 7.41 -11.60
N SER A 64 1.19 8.34 -11.45
CA SER A 64 2.60 8.06 -11.16
C SER A 64 2.90 8.08 -9.66
N TYR A 65 4.09 7.60 -9.26
CA TYR A 65 4.57 7.70 -7.88
C TYR A 65 4.48 9.13 -7.31
N LEU A 66 4.93 10.13 -8.08
CA LEU A 66 4.92 11.53 -7.65
C LEU A 66 3.50 12.09 -7.55
N THR A 67 2.63 11.70 -8.49
CA THR A 67 1.22 12.12 -8.47
C THR A 67 0.48 11.51 -7.28
N LEU A 68 0.73 10.22 -6.99
CA LEU A 68 0.18 9.52 -5.84
C LEU A 68 0.62 10.19 -4.53
N ARG A 69 1.92 10.49 -4.38
CA ARG A 69 2.47 11.20 -3.22
C ARG A 69 1.74 12.52 -3.00
N ARG A 70 1.67 13.38 -4.03
CA ARG A 70 0.99 14.69 -3.95
C ARG A 70 -0.50 14.60 -3.68
N MET A 71 -1.16 13.50 -4.06
CA MET A 71 -2.57 13.29 -3.76
C MET A 71 -2.77 13.00 -2.27
N PHE A 72 -1.93 12.14 -1.70
CA PHE A 72 -1.96 11.86 -0.26
C PHE A 72 -1.48 13.04 0.59
N GLU A 73 -0.45 13.78 0.16
CA GLU A 73 -0.03 15.02 0.85
C GLU A 73 -1.21 16.00 0.97
N ARG A 74 -1.92 16.26 -0.15
CA ARG A 74 -3.10 17.13 -0.12
C ARG A 74 -4.24 16.59 0.74
N LEU A 75 -4.45 15.28 0.73
CA LEU A 75 -5.44 14.65 1.61
C LEU A 75 -5.05 14.86 3.08
N PHE A 76 -3.80 14.65 3.47
CA PHE A 76 -3.32 14.81 4.85
C PHE A 76 -3.28 16.27 5.29
N GLU A 77 -3.05 17.22 4.36
CA GLU A 77 -3.12 18.65 4.65
C GLU A 77 -4.55 19.17 4.83
N SER A 78 -5.53 18.53 4.19
CA SER A 78 -6.93 18.99 4.17
C SER A 78 -7.85 18.23 5.11
N SER A 79 -7.38 17.14 5.72
CA SER A 79 -8.18 16.27 6.57
C SER A 79 -7.41 15.85 7.82
N ASP A 80 -8.08 15.85 8.96
CA ASP A 80 -7.56 15.35 10.23
C ASP A 80 -8.23 14.01 10.60
N ARG A 81 -7.58 13.24 11.49
CA ARG A 81 -8.16 12.03 12.11
C ARG A 81 -8.62 11.02 11.06
N ILE A 82 -7.77 10.78 10.08
CA ILE A 82 -8.06 9.83 9.01
C ILE A 82 -8.23 8.42 9.59
N THR A 83 -9.31 7.75 9.20
CA THR A 83 -9.57 6.33 9.49
C THR A 83 -9.62 5.58 8.18
N ALA A 84 -8.76 4.57 8.05
CA ALA A 84 -8.59 3.81 6.83
C ALA A 84 -8.74 2.33 7.12
N GLY A 85 -9.57 1.65 6.35
CA GLY A 85 -9.77 0.21 6.50
C GLY A 85 -9.61 -0.53 5.19
N CYS A 86 -9.16 -1.76 5.31
CA CYS A 86 -9.02 -2.69 4.20
C CYS A 86 -9.33 -4.11 4.67
N ARG A 87 -10.02 -4.87 3.83
CA ARG A 87 -10.24 -6.31 4.00
C ARG A 87 -9.73 -7.04 2.77
N PHE A 88 -8.95 -8.10 2.97
CA PHE A 88 -8.50 -8.95 1.88
C PHE A 88 -9.66 -9.79 1.35
N ALA A 89 -9.97 -9.64 0.07
CA ALA A 89 -10.89 -10.52 -0.65
C ALA A 89 -10.12 -11.68 -1.32
N GLY A 90 -8.86 -11.46 -1.70
CA GLY A 90 -7.99 -12.48 -2.26
C GLY A 90 -6.56 -11.97 -2.46
N ILE A 91 -5.61 -12.90 -2.48
CA ILE A 91 -4.23 -12.64 -2.90
C ILE A 91 -3.82 -13.79 -3.80
N ASP A 92 -3.47 -13.48 -5.04
CA ASP A 92 -2.91 -14.41 -6.01
C ASP A 92 -1.44 -14.08 -6.25
N ILE A 93 -0.57 -15.07 -6.13
CA ILE A 93 0.89 -14.89 -6.20
C ILE A 93 1.42 -15.67 -7.40
N SER A 94 2.01 -14.94 -8.35
CA SER A 94 2.59 -15.46 -9.58
C SER A 94 4.08 -15.13 -9.64
N GLY A 95 4.89 -16.00 -9.01
CA GLY A 95 6.35 -15.83 -8.95
C GLY A 95 6.75 -14.58 -8.19
N ASP A 96 7.32 -13.61 -8.90
CA ASP A 96 7.77 -12.33 -8.35
C ASP A 96 6.71 -11.21 -8.46
N THR A 97 5.48 -11.56 -8.81
CA THR A 97 4.34 -10.64 -8.88
C THR A 97 3.16 -11.17 -8.08
N ALA A 98 2.28 -10.28 -7.63
CA ALA A 98 1.08 -10.66 -6.92
C ALA A 98 -0.04 -9.63 -7.11
N ASP A 99 -1.27 -10.13 -7.18
CA ASP A 99 -2.49 -9.34 -7.21
C ASP A 99 -3.24 -9.53 -5.89
N ALA A 100 -3.36 -8.45 -5.11
CA ALA A 100 -4.13 -8.43 -3.87
C ALA A 100 -5.44 -7.65 -4.07
N VAL A 101 -6.55 -8.37 -4.04
CA VAL A 101 -7.90 -7.78 -4.13
C VAL A 101 -8.36 -7.38 -2.74
N LEU A 102 -8.69 -6.10 -2.58
CA LEU A 102 -9.07 -5.48 -1.32
C LEU A 102 -10.44 -4.82 -1.42
N ASP A 103 -11.21 -4.95 -0.35
CA ASP A 103 -12.35 -4.08 -0.06
C ASP A 103 -11.85 -2.95 0.87
N VAL A 104 -11.90 -1.70 0.41
CA VAL A 104 -11.30 -0.55 1.10
C VAL A 104 -12.32 0.53 1.47
N TRP A 105 -12.05 1.24 2.55
CA TRP A 105 -12.79 2.44 2.94
C TRP A 105 -11.89 3.45 3.64
N LEU A 106 -12.25 4.73 3.56
CA LEU A 106 -11.50 5.86 4.07
C LEU A 106 -12.45 6.98 4.48
N SER A 107 -12.25 7.53 5.67
CA SER A 107 -12.94 8.73 6.16
C SER A 107 -11.97 9.65 6.89
N GLY A 108 -12.29 10.95 6.95
CA GLY A 108 -11.50 11.96 7.66
C GLY A 108 -12.39 13.07 8.20
N MET A 109 -11.81 13.98 8.97
CA MET A 109 -12.46 15.19 9.46
C MET A 109 -12.00 16.39 8.64
N VAL A 110 -12.93 17.21 8.18
CA VAL A 110 -12.64 18.48 7.49
C VAL A 110 -13.52 19.55 8.12
N ASP A 111 -12.93 20.65 8.57
CA ASP A 111 -13.62 21.74 9.28
C ASP A 111 -14.52 21.25 10.44
N GLY A 112 -14.04 20.24 11.18
CA GLY A 112 -14.76 19.65 12.30
C GLY A 112 -15.93 18.73 11.93
N GLN A 113 -16.15 18.45 10.65
CA GLN A 113 -17.17 17.50 10.17
C GLN A 113 -16.53 16.23 9.63
N ARG A 114 -17.14 15.07 9.91
CA ARG A 114 -16.68 13.79 9.37
C ARG A 114 -17.17 13.61 7.94
N TYR A 115 -16.23 13.30 7.05
CA TYR A 115 -16.50 13.04 5.65
C TYR A 115 -16.02 11.65 5.23
N ARG A 116 -16.78 11.08 4.30
CA ARG A 116 -16.44 9.84 3.62
C ARG A 116 -15.63 10.18 2.38
N ILE A 117 -14.43 9.60 2.27
CA ILE A 117 -13.50 9.84 1.16
C ILE A 117 -13.57 8.67 0.17
N ILE A 118 -13.54 7.42 0.67
CA ILE A 118 -13.65 6.20 -0.15
C ILE A 118 -14.58 5.22 0.57
N GLY A 119 -15.63 4.75 -0.08
CA GLY A 119 -16.50 3.67 0.44
C GLY A 119 -16.95 3.83 1.91
N SER A 120 -17.36 2.75 2.54
CA SER A 120 -17.64 2.69 3.98
C SER A 120 -17.44 1.28 4.49
N ALA A 121 -17.39 1.08 5.81
CA ALA A 121 -17.26 -0.26 6.38
C ALA A 121 -18.40 -1.23 5.96
N THR A 122 -19.60 -0.71 5.68
CA THR A 122 -20.76 -1.49 5.23
C THR A 122 -20.93 -1.54 3.71
N ALA A 123 -20.29 -0.61 2.98
CA ALA A 123 -20.28 -0.56 1.52
C ALA A 123 -18.88 -0.13 1.04
N PRO A 124 -17.89 -1.03 1.11
CA PRO A 124 -16.51 -0.72 0.73
C PRO A 124 -16.36 -0.65 -0.79
N GLU A 125 -15.33 0.05 -1.25
CA GLU A 125 -14.93 0.07 -2.66
C GLU A 125 -13.91 -1.02 -2.94
N ARG A 126 -13.90 -1.55 -4.17
CA ARG A 126 -12.97 -2.62 -4.54
C ARG A 126 -11.74 -2.09 -5.27
N LEU A 127 -10.58 -2.49 -4.75
CA LEU A 127 -9.25 -2.11 -5.22
C LEU A 127 -8.38 -3.36 -5.38
N THR A 128 -7.81 -3.56 -6.57
CA THR A 128 -6.72 -4.50 -6.77
C THR A 128 -5.40 -3.77 -6.66
N VAL A 129 -4.57 -4.21 -5.72
CA VAL A 129 -3.19 -3.74 -5.53
C VAL A 129 -2.27 -4.74 -6.21
N ILE A 130 -1.48 -4.27 -7.16
CA ILE A 130 -0.51 -5.08 -7.89
C ILE A 130 0.86 -4.85 -7.27
N LEU A 131 1.51 -5.93 -6.85
CA LEU A 131 2.78 -5.90 -6.16
C LEU A 131 3.85 -6.64 -6.97
N ALA A 132 5.08 -6.16 -6.86
CA ALA A 132 6.26 -6.86 -7.33
C ALA A 132 7.21 -7.15 -6.17
N LYS A 133 7.88 -8.29 -6.25
CA LYS A 133 8.90 -8.70 -5.29
C LYS A 133 10.19 -7.95 -5.60
N GLY A 134 10.58 -7.06 -4.69
CA GLY A 134 11.95 -6.53 -4.64
C GLY A 134 12.87 -7.44 -3.84
N GLU A 135 14.17 -7.11 -3.84
CA GLU A 135 15.20 -7.90 -3.15
C GLU A 135 14.88 -8.16 -1.66
N LEU A 136 14.28 -7.17 -0.98
CA LEU A 136 14.00 -7.25 0.46
C LEU A 136 12.51 -7.18 0.82
N LYS A 137 11.65 -6.66 -0.05
CA LYS A 137 10.23 -6.42 0.24
C LYS A 137 9.37 -6.53 -1.00
N TRP A 138 8.10 -6.85 -0.78
CA TRP A 138 7.05 -6.59 -1.77
C TRP A 138 6.75 -5.10 -1.79
N ALA A 139 6.62 -4.53 -2.98
CA ALA A 139 6.28 -3.13 -3.19
C ALA A 139 5.09 -3.01 -4.15
N VAL A 140 4.23 -2.03 -3.89
CA VAL A 140 3.10 -1.71 -4.76
C VAL A 140 3.62 -1.06 -6.04
N VAL A 141 3.35 -1.67 -7.19
CA VAL A 141 3.77 -1.18 -8.51
C VAL A 141 2.61 -0.61 -9.32
N ALA A 142 1.39 -1.01 -9.02
CA ALA A 142 0.20 -0.46 -9.64
C ALA A 142 -1.02 -0.68 -8.75
N THR A 143 -2.08 0.06 -9.01
CA THR A 143 -3.40 -0.19 -8.43
C THR A 143 -4.48 -0.06 -9.49
N LYS A 144 -5.51 -0.90 -9.38
CA LYS A 144 -6.65 -0.96 -10.28
C LYS A 144 -7.94 -0.89 -9.46
N TRP A 145 -8.77 0.12 -9.71
CA TRP A 145 -10.12 0.20 -9.18
C TRP A 145 -11.09 -0.54 -10.12
N ASP A 146 -12.02 -1.32 -9.55
CA ASP A 146 -13.07 -2.00 -10.33
C ASP A 146 -14.10 -1.01 -10.87
N ARG A 147 -14.41 0.01 -10.07
CA ARG A 147 -15.08 1.23 -10.49
C ARG A 147 -14.14 2.37 -10.19
N VAL A 148 -13.69 3.08 -11.22
CA VAL A 148 -12.90 4.29 -11.03
C VAL A 148 -13.74 5.23 -10.16
N PRO A 149 -13.29 5.57 -8.93
CA PRO A 149 -13.90 6.68 -8.20
C PRO A 149 -13.81 7.86 -9.15
N SER A 150 -14.94 8.51 -9.49
CA SER A 150 -14.91 9.53 -10.54
C SER A 150 -13.77 10.51 -10.25
N VAL A 151 -13.04 10.91 -11.29
CA VAL A 151 -11.96 11.90 -11.15
C VAL A 151 -12.51 13.18 -10.53
N GLU A 152 -13.80 13.46 -10.74
CA GLU A 152 -14.58 14.45 -9.98
C GLU A 152 -14.60 14.16 -8.47
N THR A 153 -14.84 12.96 -7.96
CA THR A 153 -14.76 12.67 -6.51
C THR A 153 -13.34 12.84 -5.95
N MET A 154 -12.30 12.56 -6.75
CA MET A 154 -10.89 12.72 -6.36
C MET A 154 -10.37 14.17 -6.46
N LEU A 155 -10.98 15.00 -7.31
CA LEU A 155 -10.64 16.42 -7.50
C LEU A 155 -11.62 17.37 -6.79
N GLU A 156 -12.85 16.95 -6.50
CA GLU A 156 -13.89 17.64 -5.73
C GLU A 156 -13.77 17.34 -4.23
N PHE A 157 -12.56 17.45 -3.68
CA PHE A 157 -12.39 17.66 -2.23
C PHE A 157 -13.21 18.88 -1.70
N GLY A 158 -13.84 19.67 -2.57
CA GLY A 158 -14.78 20.75 -2.23
C GLY A 158 -16.27 20.40 -2.14
N ARG A 159 -16.73 19.16 -2.44
CA ARG A 159 -18.15 18.76 -2.31
C ARG A 159 -18.31 17.40 -1.63
N MET A 160 -17.75 17.27 -0.44
CA MET A 160 -17.87 16.06 0.35
C MET A 160 -19.32 15.85 0.85
N ARG A 161 -19.86 14.63 0.69
CA ARG A 161 -21.16 14.24 1.30
C ARG A 161 -20.96 14.10 2.81
N ARG A 162 -21.70 14.90 3.58
CA ARG A 162 -21.77 14.80 5.04
C ARG A 162 -22.16 13.38 5.44
N VAL A 163 -21.44 12.81 6.40
CA VAL A 163 -21.87 11.59 7.09
C VAL A 163 -22.82 12.04 8.20
N GLU A 164 -24.11 11.73 8.07
CA GLU A 164 -25.07 11.82 9.17
C GLU A 164 -24.85 10.67 10.18
#